data_AF-A0AAD7WFG7-F1
#
_entry.id   AF-A0AAD7WFG7-F1
#
_cell.length_a   1.000
_cell.length_b   1.000
_cell.length_c   1.000
_cell.angle_alpha   90.00
_cell.angle_beta   90.00
_cell.angle_gamma   90.00
#
_symmetry.space_group_name_H-M   'P 1'
#
loop_
_entity.id
_entity.type
_entity.pdbx_description
1 polymer ?
#
loop_
_entity_poly.entity_id
_entity_poly.type
_entity_poly.pdbx_seq_one_letter_code
_entity_poly.pdbx_strand_id
1 'polypeptide(L)'
;MHLPSRSAGGGTAGCLATAVSWELLVVCSVDHSSRLTVSYNKKMRDKKKELFSNLSEFAGSDGTLRILEIGCGSGANFEFYPSGCKVICTDPNPHFQSYLKKSIAANDQLEFEKFVVASGENLGVVSDDSVDVVVSTLVLCSVNNVEQVLEEAYRILKPGGALYFLEHVVSDPSTWTYFFQHVLQPLWYYFGDGCEVTKSTWKDLEASKFSDLRLRHIDAPLMFMIRPHIIGYAIKQM
;
A
#
# COMPACT_ATOMS: atom_id res chain seq x y z
N MET A 1 28.39 -7.01 -71.64
CA MET A 1 27.46 -8.16 -71.78
C MET A 1 27.68 -9.02 -70.54
N HIS A 2 26.71 -9.43 -69.71
CA HIS A 2 25.25 -9.28 -69.74
C HIS A 2 24.69 -8.96 -68.34
N LEU A 3 23.55 -8.25 -68.30
CA LEU A 3 22.43 -8.48 -67.37
C LEU A 3 21.31 -9.16 -68.20
N PRO A 4 20.42 -10.03 -67.66
CA PRO A 4 19.40 -9.70 -66.63
C PRO A 4 19.17 -10.87 -65.61
N SER A 5 18.12 -11.01 -64.76
CA SER A 5 16.93 -10.19 -64.40
C SER A 5 16.37 -10.53 -62.99
N ARG A 6 15.83 -9.50 -62.31
CA ARG A 6 14.69 -9.45 -61.37
C ARG A 6 14.10 -10.74 -60.73
N SER A 7 13.99 -10.72 -59.39
CA SER A 7 12.74 -10.48 -58.63
C SER A 7 13.12 -9.93 -57.24
N ALA A 8 12.64 -8.77 -56.76
CA ALA A 8 11.28 -8.40 -56.35
C ALA A 8 10.88 -8.94 -54.95
N GLY A 9 11.38 -8.28 -53.90
CA GLY A 9 10.92 -8.42 -52.52
C GLY A 9 11.16 -7.09 -51.79
N GLY A 10 10.08 -6.38 -51.43
CA GLY A 10 10.18 -5.03 -50.87
C GLY A 10 10.49 -5.04 -49.37
N GLY A 11 11.49 -4.25 -48.97
CA GLY A 11 11.78 -3.92 -47.57
C GLY A 11 11.84 -2.42 -47.40
N THR A 12 10.71 -1.78 -47.11
CA THR A 12 10.65 -0.34 -46.87
C THR A 12 11.32 0.04 -45.56
N ALA A 13 12.07 1.14 -45.61
CA ALA A 13 12.62 1.89 -44.50
C ALA A 13 11.66 2.09 -43.30
N GLY A 14 12.22 2.29 -42.11
CA GLY A 14 11.46 2.81 -40.98
C GLY A 14 12.01 2.42 -39.61
N CYS A 15 13.16 2.98 -39.22
CA CYS A 15 13.49 3.05 -37.80
C CYS A 15 12.50 3.99 -37.08
N LEU A 16 12.38 3.89 -35.75
CA LEU A 16 11.64 4.81 -34.87
C LEU A 16 10.10 4.70 -34.84
N ALA A 17 9.59 3.53 -34.42
CA ALA A 17 8.47 3.54 -33.48
C ALA A 17 9.07 3.76 -32.07
N THR A 18 9.05 5.01 -31.61
CA THR A 18 9.77 5.44 -30.40
C THR A 18 9.14 4.90 -29.11
N ALA A 19 9.97 4.74 -28.07
CA ALA A 19 9.56 4.31 -26.73
C ALA A 19 8.77 5.42 -26.00
N VAL A 20 7.53 5.66 -26.44
CA VAL A 20 6.65 6.76 -25.98
C VAL A 20 5.29 6.16 -25.61
N SER A 21 5.28 5.25 -24.61
CA SER A 21 4.04 4.65 -24.12
C SER A 21 4.12 4.24 -22.65
N TRP A 22 5.12 3.45 -22.24
CA TRP A 22 5.18 2.93 -20.86
C TRP A 22 5.53 3.99 -19.80
N GLU A 23 6.60 4.76 -19.98
CA GLU A 23 6.93 5.84 -19.03
C GLU A 23 5.85 6.94 -19.00
N LEU A 24 5.21 7.21 -20.14
CA LEU A 24 4.10 8.17 -20.21
C LEU A 24 2.80 7.62 -19.61
N LEU A 25 2.52 6.32 -19.70
CA LEU A 25 1.41 5.71 -18.97
C LEU A 25 1.69 5.65 -17.47
N VAL A 26 2.92 5.40 -17.05
CA VAL A 26 3.31 5.48 -15.63
C VAL A 26 3.22 6.92 -15.14
N VAL A 27 3.75 7.91 -15.87
CA VAL A 27 3.68 9.33 -15.47
C VAL A 27 2.25 9.88 -15.53
N CYS A 28 1.46 9.59 -16.57
CA CYS A 28 0.04 9.97 -16.60
C CYS A 28 -0.79 9.21 -15.57
N SER A 29 -0.48 7.95 -15.25
CA SER A 29 -1.13 7.25 -14.13
C SER A 29 -0.73 7.88 -12.81
N VAL A 30 0.54 8.24 -12.59
CA VAL A 30 0.99 8.96 -11.39
C VAL A 30 0.31 10.32 -11.27
N ASP A 31 0.17 11.08 -12.36
CA ASP A 31 -0.37 12.44 -12.34
C ASP A 31 -1.92 12.48 -12.31
N HIS A 32 -2.62 11.53 -12.94
CA HIS A 32 -4.07 11.39 -12.84
C HIS A 32 -4.49 10.69 -11.54
N SER A 33 -3.74 9.67 -11.11
CA SER A 33 -3.90 9.09 -9.76
C SER A 33 -3.52 10.10 -8.69
N SER A 34 -2.63 11.09 -8.94
CA SER A 34 -2.37 12.14 -7.95
C SER A 34 -3.66 12.84 -7.51
N ARG A 35 -4.58 13.14 -8.44
CA ARG A 35 -5.87 13.77 -8.12
C ARG A 35 -6.83 12.83 -7.39
N LEU A 36 -6.87 11.56 -7.80
CA LEU A 36 -7.70 10.55 -7.13
C LEU A 36 -7.19 10.25 -5.71
N THR A 37 -5.88 10.04 -5.54
CA THR A 37 -5.19 9.81 -4.27
C THR A 37 -5.23 11.02 -3.35
N VAL A 38 -5.11 12.26 -3.85
CA VAL A 38 -5.32 13.47 -3.04
C VAL A 38 -6.78 13.61 -2.61
N SER A 39 -7.73 13.35 -3.51
CA SER A 39 -9.17 13.33 -3.17
C SER A 39 -9.51 12.25 -2.14
N TYR A 40 -8.93 11.06 -2.30
CA TYR A 40 -9.00 9.93 -1.36
C TYR A 40 -8.46 10.31 0.01
N ASN A 41 -7.21 10.78 0.10
CA ASN A 41 -6.58 11.13 1.37
C ASN A 41 -7.34 12.27 2.07
N LYS A 42 -7.83 13.27 1.33
CA LYS A 42 -8.69 14.32 1.89
C LYS A 42 -9.99 13.76 2.48
N LYS A 43 -10.64 12.82 1.79
CA LYS A 43 -11.90 12.18 2.22
C LYS A 43 -11.73 11.19 3.37
N MET A 44 -10.57 10.54 3.45
CA MET A 44 -10.25 9.54 4.49
C MET A 44 -9.49 10.15 5.68
N ARG A 45 -9.16 11.45 5.63
CA ARG A 45 -8.39 12.17 6.66
C ARG A 45 -8.90 11.90 8.08
N ASP A 46 -10.19 12.13 8.32
CA ASP A 46 -10.76 12.00 9.67
C ASP A 46 -10.75 10.55 10.16
N LYS A 47 -10.96 9.59 9.26
CA LYS A 47 -10.87 8.15 9.54
C LYS A 47 -9.43 7.70 9.82
N LYS A 48 -8.44 8.24 9.11
CA LYS A 48 -7.01 8.02 9.39
C LYS A 48 -6.61 8.65 10.73
N LYS A 49 -7.05 9.87 11.01
CA LYS A 49 -6.82 10.53 12.30
C LYS A 49 -7.45 9.76 13.47
N GLU A 50 -8.64 9.21 13.29
CA GLU A 50 -9.29 8.33 14.28
C GLU A 50 -8.50 7.02 14.44
N LEU A 51 -8.14 6.35 13.34
CA LEU A 51 -7.35 5.12 13.34
C LEU A 51 -6.04 5.26 14.11
N PHE A 52 -5.27 6.31 13.85
CA PHE A 52 -3.94 6.50 14.44
C PHE A 52 -3.96 7.24 15.79
N SER A 53 -5.15 7.58 16.31
CA SER A 53 -5.30 8.42 17.51
C SER A 53 -4.68 7.83 18.78
N ASN A 54 -4.52 6.50 18.85
CA ASN A 54 -4.01 5.79 20.02
C ASN A 54 -2.59 5.20 19.82
N LEU A 55 -1.88 5.56 18.74
CA LEU A 55 -0.52 5.06 18.46
C LEU A 55 0.46 5.21 19.62
N SER A 56 0.36 6.30 20.39
CA SER A 56 1.25 6.56 21.54
C SER A 56 1.06 5.60 22.71
N GLU A 57 -0.04 4.84 22.76
CA GLU A 57 -0.27 3.80 23.79
C GLU A 57 0.69 2.62 23.62
N PHE A 58 1.24 2.42 22.42
CA PHE A 58 2.18 1.34 22.08
C PHE A 58 3.65 1.76 22.19
N ALA A 59 3.96 2.96 22.71
CA ALA A 59 5.35 3.36 22.90
C ALA A 59 6.09 2.39 23.85
N GLY A 60 7.36 2.10 23.54
CA GLY A 60 8.20 1.24 24.37
C GLY A 60 8.42 1.80 25.78
N SER A 61 8.99 0.97 26.66
CA SER A 61 9.26 1.35 28.06
C SER A 61 10.24 2.53 28.23
N ASP A 62 10.98 2.89 27.18
CA ASP A 62 11.85 4.05 27.09
C ASP A 62 11.12 5.33 26.60
N GLY A 63 9.83 5.22 26.27
CA GLY A 63 9.01 6.28 25.67
C GLY A 63 9.16 6.40 24.15
N THR A 64 9.99 5.56 23.51
CA THR A 64 10.17 5.59 22.05
C THR A 64 9.06 4.79 21.38
N LEU A 65 8.33 5.39 20.44
CA LEU A 65 7.48 4.64 19.51
C LEU A 65 8.23 4.44 18.19
N ARG A 66 8.57 3.20 17.82
CA ARG A 66 9.07 2.86 16.48
C ARG A 66 7.96 2.24 15.62
N ILE A 67 7.72 2.85 14.47
CA ILE A 67 6.73 2.46 13.47
C ILE A 67 7.44 1.92 12.23
N LEU A 68 7.00 0.76 11.73
CA LEU A 68 7.28 0.28 10.37
C LEU A 68 6.05 0.52 9.49
N GLU A 69 6.16 1.32 8.43
CA GLU A 69 5.11 1.48 7.43
C GLU A 69 5.42 0.64 6.18
N ILE A 70 4.58 -0.38 5.96
CA ILE A 70 4.62 -1.24 4.78
C ILE A 70 3.82 -0.58 3.66
N GLY A 71 4.37 -0.56 2.44
CA GLY A 71 3.78 0.09 1.27
C GLY A 71 3.59 1.58 1.48
N CYS A 72 4.60 2.26 2.01
CA CYS A 72 4.51 3.66 2.43
C CYS A 72 4.14 4.63 1.30
N GLY A 73 4.42 4.27 0.03
CA GLY A 73 4.20 5.13 -1.12
C GLY A 73 4.80 6.54 -0.92
N SER A 74 3.95 7.56 -0.99
CA SER A 74 4.35 8.96 -0.77
C SER A 74 4.39 9.43 0.70
N GLY A 75 4.17 8.53 1.67
CA GLY A 75 4.15 8.86 3.10
C GLY A 75 2.85 9.55 3.52
N ALA A 76 1.70 9.01 3.09
CA ALA A 76 0.38 9.62 3.23
C ALA A 76 -0.28 9.46 4.61
N ASN A 77 0.42 8.83 5.56
CA ASN A 77 -0.04 8.63 6.95
C ASN A 77 0.77 9.44 7.97
N PHE A 78 1.94 9.97 7.58
CA PHE A 78 2.91 10.63 8.47
C PHE A 78 2.31 11.78 9.30
N GLU A 79 1.36 12.54 8.74
CA GLU A 79 0.71 13.65 9.43
C GLU A 79 -0.22 13.24 10.60
N PHE A 80 -0.47 11.94 10.77
CA PHE A 80 -1.28 11.40 11.86
C PHE A 80 -0.42 10.72 12.95
N TYR A 81 0.89 10.59 12.75
CA TYR A 81 1.79 9.94 13.70
C TYR A 81 2.23 10.89 14.81
N PRO A 82 2.42 10.40 16.05
CA PRO A 82 2.78 11.24 17.18
C PRO A 82 4.19 11.81 17.05
N SER A 83 4.39 13.02 17.57
CA SER A 83 5.69 13.69 17.58
C SER A 83 6.75 12.84 18.28
N GLY A 84 7.96 12.80 17.71
CA GLY A 84 9.10 12.05 18.23
C GLY A 84 9.10 10.56 17.91
N CYS A 85 8.11 10.02 17.20
CA CYS A 85 8.15 8.63 16.78
C CYS A 85 9.19 8.39 15.68
N LYS A 86 9.79 7.20 15.70
CA LYS A 86 10.79 6.75 14.73
C LYS A 86 10.11 5.99 13.60
N VAL A 87 10.35 6.36 12.35
CA VAL A 87 9.65 5.78 11.19
C VAL A 87 10.63 5.06 10.28
N ILE A 88 10.40 3.76 10.09
CA ILE A 88 10.97 2.93 9.02
C ILE A 88 9.91 2.78 7.93
N CYS A 89 10.31 2.86 6.67
CA CYS A 89 9.42 2.65 5.53
C CYS A 89 9.93 1.54 4.61
N THR A 90 9.03 0.67 4.17
CA THR A 90 9.31 -0.36 3.17
C THR A 90 8.35 -0.25 1.99
N ASP A 91 8.88 -0.31 0.77
CA ASP A 91 8.08 -0.34 -0.46
C ASP A 91 8.85 -1.05 -1.58
N PRO A 92 8.22 -1.90 -2.41
CA PRO A 92 8.92 -2.56 -3.53
C PRO A 92 9.35 -1.57 -4.62
N ASN A 93 8.74 -0.38 -4.72
CA ASN A 93 9.06 0.61 -5.73
C ASN A 93 10.10 1.64 -5.21
N PRO A 94 11.36 1.61 -5.71
CA PRO A 94 12.42 2.50 -5.23
C PRO A 94 12.16 3.99 -5.52
N HIS A 95 11.31 4.32 -6.50
CA HIS A 95 11.05 5.72 -6.87
C HIS A 95 10.34 6.50 -5.77
N PHE A 96 9.59 5.83 -4.88
CA PHE A 96 8.92 6.46 -3.75
C PHE A 96 9.86 7.17 -2.78
N GLN A 97 11.13 6.77 -2.68
CA GLN A 97 12.13 7.48 -1.87
C GLN A 97 12.25 8.98 -2.24
N SER A 98 12.01 9.33 -3.50
CA SER A 98 12.02 10.74 -3.95
C SER A 98 10.78 11.53 -3.51
N TYR A 99 9.63 10.87 -3.39
CA TYR A 99 8.37 11.46 -2.93
C TYR A 99 8.34 11.56 -1.39
N LEU A 100 8.83 10.52 -0.70
CA LEU A 100 9.00 10.50 0.76
C LEU A 100 9.77 11.71 1.27
N LYS A 101 10.84 12.14 0.59
CA LYS A 101 11.60 13.35 0.97
C LYS A 101 10.73 14.60 1.14
N LYS A 102 9.66 14.74 0.35
CA LYS A 102 8.71 15.86 0.48
C LYS A 102 7.78 15.68 1.67
N SER A 103 7.30 14.46 1.93
CA SER A 103 6.44 14.18 3.09
C SER A 103 7.21 14.29 4.40
N ILE A 104 8.44 13.77 4.47
CA ILE A 104 9.36 13.90 5.62
C ILE A 104 9.63 15.39 5.93
N ALA A 105 9.95 16.20 4.90
CA ALA A 105 10.19 17.63 5.09
C ALA A 105 8.94 18.43 5.49
N ALA A 106 7.74 17.89 5.29
CA ALA A 106 6.47 18.45 5.75
C ALA A 106 6.00 17.88 7.11
N ASN A 107 6.76 16.95 7.69
CA ASN A 107 6.46 16.25 8.93
C ASN A 107 7.72 16.19 9.80
N ASP A 108 8.27 17.38 10.13
CA ASP A 108 9.50 17.54 10.92
C ASP A 108 9.36 17.06 12.38
N GLN A 109 8.14 16.77 12.83
CA GLN A 109 7.88 16.09 14.10
C GLN A 109 8.32 14.61 14.13
N LEU A 110 8.71 14.00 13.01
CA LEU A 110 9.05 12.57 12.90
C LEU A 110 10.56 12.34 12.77
N GLU A 111 11.07 11.30 13.44
CA GLU A 111 12.44 10.81 13.21
C GLU A 111 12.44 9.73 12.12
N PHE A 112 12.67 10.13 10.87
CA PHE A 112 12.77 9.18 9.76
C PHE A 112 14.09 8.38 9.82
N GLU A 113 14.03 7.09 10.16
CA GLU A 113 15.21 6.23 10.28
C GLU A 113 15.75 5.79 8.90
N LYS A 114 14.91 5.16 8.07
CA LYS A 114 15.32 4.61 6.76
C LYS A 114 14.15 4.27 5.83
N PHE A 115 14.45 4.32 4.52
CA PHE A 115 13.64 3.68 3.47
C PHE A 115 14.32 2.38 3.03
N VAL A 116 13.54 1.32 2.84
CA VAL A 116 14.01 -0.01 2.47
C VAL A 116 13.22 -0.50 1.24
N VAL A 117 13.93 -0.89 0.18
CA VAL A 117 13.29 -1.45 -1.02
C VAL A 117 12.99 -2.92 -0.76
N ALA A 118 11.74 -3.23 -0.41
CA ALA A 118 11.30 -4.57 -0.01
C ALA A 118 9.79 -4.73 -0.21
N SER A 119 9.34 -5.95 -0.54
CA SER A 119 7.91 -6.29 -0.58
C SER A 119 7.40 -6.62 0.82
N GLY A 120 6.09 -6.43 1.07
CA GLY A 120 5.48 -6.82 2.34
C GLY A 120 5.63 -8.31 2.65
N GLU A 121 5.70 -9.16 1.63
CA GLU A 121 5.90 -10.61 1.77
C GLU A 121 7.35 -11.00 2.13
N ASN A 122 8.32 -10.07 2.10
CA ASN A 122 9.71 -10.36 2.40
C ASN A 122 10.42 -9.16 3.05
N LEU A 123 10.35 -9.13 4.37
CA LEU A 123 10.89 -8.09 5.24
C LEU A 123 12.03 -8.64 6.13
N GLY A 124 12.73 -9.69 5.70
CA GLY A 124 13.87 -10.31 6.43
C GLY A 124 15.07 -9.38 6.67
N VAL A 125 15.06 -8.18 6.08
CA VAL A 125 15.99 -7.06 6.33
C VAL A 125 15.60 -6.20 7.55
N VAL A 126 14.43 -6.47 8.14
CA VAL A 126 13.95 -5.90 9.41
C VAL A 126 13.98 -7.01 10.46
N SER A 127 14.62 -6.74 11.59
CA SER A 127 14.79 -7.72 12.67
C SER A 127 13.45 -8.08 13.35
N ASP A 128 13.39 -9.29 13.87
CA ASP A 128 12.36 -9.77 14.78
C ASP A 128 12.25 -8.86 16.02
N ASP A 129 11.04 -8.73 16.59
CA ASP A 129 10.75 -7.99 17.83
C ASP A 129 11.40 -6.59 17.91
N SER A 130 11.47 -5.85 16.80
CA SER A 130 12.28 -4.63 16.68
C SER A 130 11.49 -3.31 16.62
N VAL A 131 10.20 -3.38 16.29
CA VAL A 131 9.30 -2.23 16.20
C VAL A 131 8.08 -2.39 17.11
N ASP A 132 7.50 -1.27 17.51
CA ASP A 132 6.35 -1.22 18.41
C ASP A 132 5.02 -1.28 17.64
N VAL A 133 4.99 -0.69 16.43
CA VAL A 133 3.84 -0.66 15.54
C VAL A 133 4.24 -1.01 14.11
N VAL A 134 3.39 -1.77 13.42
CA VAL A 134 3.40 -1.94 11.96
C VAL A 134 2.15 -1.29 11.39
N VAL A 135 2.28 -0.53 10.31
CA VAL A 135 1.18 0.09 9.57
C VAL A 135 1.12 -0.49 8.16
N SER A 136 -0.07 -0.93 7.75
CA SER A 136 -0.38 -1.38 6.39
C SER A 136 -1.65 -0.69 5.91
N THR A 137 -1.57 0.27 4.99
CA THR A 137 -2.77 0.91 4.43
C THR A 137 -2.82 0.82 2.91
N LEU A 138 -3.84 0.14 2.39
CA LEU A 138 -4.04 -0.18 0.98
C LEU A 138 -2.93 -1.06 0.38
N VAL A 139 -2.44 -2.02 1.18
CA VAL A 139 -1.34 -2.92 0.80
C VAL A 139 -1.80 -4.38 0.80
N LEU A 140 -2.54 -4.83 1.82
CA LEU A 140 -3.04 -6.20 1.86
C LEU A 140 -3.98 -6.51 0.69
N CYS A 141 -4.69 -5.51 0.15
CA CYS A 141 -5.44 -5.67 -1.09
C CYS A 141 -4.56 -5.93 -2.33
N SER A 142 -3.30 -5.50 -2.35
CA SER A 142 -2.44 -5.50 -3.54
C SER A 142 -1.34 -6.57 -3.54
N VAL A 143 -0.93 -7.07 -2.38
CA VAL A 143 0.08 -8.15 -2.24
C VAL A 143 -0.43 -9.50 -2.75
N ASN A 144 0.50 -10.38 -3.13
CA ASN A 144 0.15 -11.71 -3.67
C ASN A 144 -0.22 -12.70 -2.57
N ASN A 145 0.42 -12.59 -1.40
CA ASN A 145 0.21 -13.48 -0.26
C ASN A 145 -0.02 -12.66 1.02
N VAL A 146 -1.29 -12.46 1.37
CA VAL A 146 -1.69 -11.68 2.57
C VAL A 146 -1.19 -12.35 3.85
N GLU A 147 -1.32 -13.67 3.96
CA GLU A 147 -0.86 -14.47 5.11
C GLU A 147 0.63 -14.20 5.39
N GLN A 148 1.47 -14.24 4.36
CA GLN A 148 2.91 -14.00 4.49
C GLN A 148 3.25 -12.56 4.94
N VAL A 149 2.49 -11.54 4.53
CA VAL A 149 2.66 -10.17 5.08
C VAL A 149 2.26 -10.11 6.56
N LEU A 150 1.18 -10.80 6.94
CA LEU A 150 0.75 -10.87 8.34
C LEU A 150 1.75 -11.64 9.21
N GLU A 151 2.39 -12.69 8.68
CA GLU A 151 3.48 -13.40 9.37
C GLU A 151 4.72 -12.53 9.56
N GLU A 152 5.16 -11.78 8.53
CA GLU A 152 6.29 -10.85 8.64
C GLU A 152 5.99 -9.71 9.61
N ALA A 153 4.78 -9.12 9.56
CA ALA A 153 4.33 -8.12 10.53
C ALA A 153 4.35 -8.68 11.96
N TYR A 154 3.88 -9.90 12.17
CA TYR A 154 3.89 -10.57 13.47
C TYR A 154 5.32 -10.90 13.95
N ARG A 155 6.23 -11.27 13.06
CA ARG A 155 7.66 -11.49 13.39
C ARG A 155 8.33 -10.20 13.86
N ILE A 156 8.11 -9.10 13.13
CA ILE A 156 8.81 -7.82 13.31
C ILE A 156 8.31 -7.02 14.53
N LEU A 157 7.02 -7.12 14.85
CA LEU A 157 6.45 -6.49 16.04
C LEU A 157 7.04 -7.06 17.33
N LYS A 158 7.32 -6.20 18.31
CA LYS A 158 7.57 -6.63 19.70
C LYS A 158 6.33 -7.31 20.30
N PRO A 159 6.47 -8.21 21.30
CA PRO A 159 5.34 -8.68 22.10
C PRO A 159 4.57 -7.49 22.70
N GLY A 160 3.24 -7.49 22.59
CA GLY A 160 2.38 -6.36 22.95
C GLY A 160 2.28 -5.23 21.91
N GLY A 161 3.08 -5.25 20.84
CA GLY A 161 3.00 -4.30 19.74
C GLY A 161 1.77 -4.50 18.83
N ALA A 162 1.47 -3.54 17.95
CA ALA A 162 0.23 -3.55 17.16
C ALA A 162 0.42 -3.42 15.63
N LEU A 163 -0.37 -4.18 14.88
CA LEU A 163 -0.58 -4.02 13.45
C LEU A 163 -1.81 -3.14 13.22
N TYR A 164 -1.63 -1.97 12.59
CA TYR A 164 -2.71 -1.09 12.14
C TYR A 164 -2.98 -1.29 10.65
N PHE A 165 -4.27 -1.38 10.29
CA PHE A 165 -4.69 -1.63 8.92
C PHE A 165 -5.83 -0.74 8.43
N LEU A 166 -5.79 -0.42 7.15
CA LEU A 166 -6.89 0.21 6.40
C LEU A 166 -6.84 -0.31 4.97
N GLU A 167 -7.81 -1.12 4.56
CA GLU A 167 -7.73 -1.91 3.32
C GLU A 167 -9.04 -1.86 2.52
N HIS A 168 -8.94 -1.87 1.18
CA HIS A 168 -10.10 -2.13 0.32
C HIS A 168 -10.51 -3.60 0.45
N VAL A 169 -11.81 -3.87 0.44
CA VAL A 169 -12.32 -5.25 0.55
C VAL A 169 -13.52 -5.52 -0.35
N VAL A 170 -13.80 -6.81 -0.56
CA VAL A 170 -14.99 -7.26 -1.29
C VAL A 170 -16.27 -6.89 -0.54
N SER A 171 -17.29 -6.45 -1.30
CA SER A 171 -18.60 -6.08 -0.77
C SER A 171 -19.44 -7.32 -0.43
N ASP A 172 -20.63 -7.11 0.12
CA ASP A 172 -21.57 -8.20 0.38
C ASP A 172 -22.05 -8.81 -0.96
N PRO A 173 -22.04 -10.15 -1.14
CA PRO A 173 -22.52 -10.84 -2.34
C PRO A 173 -23.92 -10.46 -2.82
N SER A 174 -24.80 -9.96 -1.95
CA SER A 174 -26.14 -9.50 -2.32
C SER A 174 -26.17 -8.10 -2.96
N THR A 175 -25.03 -7.47 -3.18
CA THR A 175 -24.94 -6.08 -3.67
C THR A 175 -24.51 -5.98 -5.14
N TRP A 176 -24.98 -4.93 -5.81
CA TRP A 176 -24.44 -4.55 -7.13
C TRP A 176 -22.94 -4.23 -7.07
N THR A 177 -22.44 -3.70 -5.95
CA THR A 177 -21.01 -3.44 -5.75
C THR A 177 -20.19 -4.72 -5.91
N TYR A 178 -20.59 -5.83 -5.27
CA TYR A 178 -19.92 -7.12 -5.42
C TYR A 178 -19.86 -7.59 -6.88
N PHE A 179 -20.98 -7.51 -7.61
CA PHE A 179 -21.04 -7.88 -9.03
C PHE A 179 -20.04 -7.07 -9.86
N PHE A 180 -20.05 -5.75 -9.73
CA PHE A 180 -19.15 -4.88 -10.48
C PHE A 180 -17.68 -5.00 -10.04
N GLN A 181 -17.39 -5.24 -8.76
CA GLN A 181 -16.04 -5.57 -8.30
C GLN A 181 -15.49 -6.75 -9.11
N HIS A 182 -16.23 -7.86 -9.21
CA HIS A 182 -15.77 -9.04 -9.96
C HIS A 182 -15.66 -8.79 -11.48
N VAL A 183 -16.62 -8.06 -12.08
CA VAL A 183 -16.61 -7.76 -13.53
C VAL A 183 -15.46 -6.83 -13.92
N LEU A 184 -15.12 -5.87 -13.06
CA LEU A 184 -14.16 -4.81 -13.36
C LEU A 184 -12.79 -5.04 -12.69
N GLN A 185 -12.64 -6.04 -11.81
CA GLN A 185 -11.38 -6.39 -11.14
C GLN A 185 -10.19 -6.54 -12.11
N PRO A 186 -10.29 -7.25 -13.26
CA PRO A 186 -9.14 -7.37 -14.15
C PRO A 186 -8.65 -6.02 -14.69
N LEU A 187 -9.57 -5.08 -14.93
CA LEU A 187 -9.25 -3.72 -15.36
C LEU A 187 -8.68 -2.89 -14.19
N TRP A 188 -9.28 -3.05 -13.00
CA TRP A 188 -8.86 -2.37 -11.78
C TRP A 188 -7.45 -2.78 -11.34
N TYR A 189 -7.07 -4.05 -11.47
CA TYR A 189 -5.73 -4.55 -11.14
C TYR A 189 -4.62 -3.77 -11.86
N TYR A 190 -4.79 -3.44 -13.14
CA TYR A 190 -3.79 -2.71 -13.93
C TYR A 190 -3.76 -1.19 -13.64
N PHE A 191 -4.88 -0.58 -13.23
CA PHE A 191 -4.95 0.86 -12.95
C PHE A 191 -4.83 1.23 -11.46
N GLY A 192 -5.12 0.29 -10.57
CA GLY A 192 -5.07 0.42 -9.12
C GLY A 192 -3.81 -0.18 -8.49
N ASP A 193 -2.72 -0.25 -9.25
CA ASP A 193 -1.39 -0.70 -8.80
C ASP A 193 -1.41 -2.10 -8.12
N GLY A 194 -2.02 -3.08 -8.79
CA GLY A 194 -2.15 -4.46 -8.30
C GLY A 194 -3.29 -4.69 -7.30
N CYS A 195 -4.03 -3.65 -6.91
CA CYS A 195 -5.13 -3.76 -5.95
C CYS A 195 -6.22 -4.76 -6.40
N GLU A 196 -6.56 -5.67 -5.50
CA GLU A 196 -7.64 -6.64 -5.66
C GLU A 196 -8.78 -6.34 -4.69
N VAL A 197 -9.82 -5.67 -5.20
CA VAL A 197 -11.04 -5.33 -4.44
C VAL A 197 -11.98 -6.52 -4.24
N THR A 198 -11.63 -7.70 -4.79
CA THR A 198 -12.31 -8.98 -4.54
C THR A 198 -11.73 -9.75 -3.35
N LYS A 199 -10.64 -9.30 -2.73
CA LYS A 199 -10.10 -9.92 -1.50
C LYS A 199 -10.98 -9.65 -0.28
N SER A 200 -11.06 -10.65 0.60
CA SER A 200 -11.71 -10.55 1.91
C SER A 200 -10.67 -10.53 3.03
N THR A 201 -9.78 -9.53 3.02
CA THR A 201 -8.60 -9.43 3.93
C THR A 201 -8.94 -9.45 5.42
N TRP A 202 -10.20 -9.20 5.78
CA TRP A 202 -10.69 -9.38 7.14
C TRP A 202 -10.62 -10.83 7.61
N LYS A 203 -10.83 -11.81 6.72
CA LYS A 203 -10.74 -13.24 7.05
C LYS A 203 -9.30 -13.66 7.32
N ASP A 204 -8.36 -13.11 6.55
CA ASP A 204 -6.92 -13.35 6.74
C ASP A 204 -6.47 -12.77 8.09
N LEU A 205 -6.98 -11.60 8.48
CA LEU A 205 -6.78 -11.00 9.81
C LEU A 205 -7.44 -11.83 10.93
N GLU A 206 -8.68 -12.31 10.74
CA GLU A 206 -9.39 -13.18 11.69
C GLU A 206 -8.72 -14.54 11.89
N ALA A 207 -8.07 -15.08 10.85
CA ALA A 207 -7.33 -16.35 10.91
C ALA A 207 -5.87 -16.21 11.37
N SER A 208 -5.39 -14.97 11.54
CA SER A 208 -3.99 -14.67 11.89
C SER A 208 -3.64 -15.00 13.34
N LYS A 209 -2.35 -14.90 13.68
CA LYS A 209 -1.81 -15.12 15.04
C LYS A 209 -2.08 -13.95 16.00
N PHE A 210 -2.63 -12.83 15.51
CA PHE A 210 -2.88 -11.63 16.32
C PHE A 210 -4.04 -11.83 17.31
N SER A 211 -3.91 -11.21 18.48
CA SER A 211 -4.96 -11.08 19.50
C SER A 211 -5.67 -9.71 19.42
N ASP A 212 -6.80 -9.58 20.14
CA ASP A 212 -7.52 -8.31 20.32
C ASP A 212 -7.85 -7.54 19.01
N LEU A 213 -8.22 -8.26 17.95
CA LEU A 213 -8.58 -7.70 16.65
C LEU A 213 -9.73 -6.67 16.76
N ARG A 214 -9.40 -5.38 16.63
CA ARG A 214 -10.35 -4.25 16.61
C ARG A 214 -10.74 -3.86 15.19
N LEU A 215 -11.34 -4.80 14.45
CA LEU A 215 -11.76 -4.59 13.07
C LEU A 215 -13.14 -3.91 12.97
N ARG A 216 -13.27 -2.95 12.05
CA ARG A 216 -14.57 -2.39 11.63
C ARG A 216 -14.65 -2.34 10.12
N HIS A 217 -15.79 -2.75 9.56
CA HIS A 217 -16.15 -2.43 8.18
C HIS A 217 -16.63 -0.98 8.09
N ILE A 218 -16.19 -0.28 7.05
CA ILE A 218 -16.58 1.10 6.76
C ILE A 218 -16.77 1.31 5.26
N ASP A 219 -17.67 2.25 4.93
CA ASP A 219 -17.76 2.80 3.58
C ASP A 219 -16.92 4.07 3.46
N ALA A 220 -16.06 4.11 2.44
CA ALA A 220 -15.38 5.33 2.02
C ALA A 220 -16.22 6.09 0.96
N PRO A 221 -16.26 7.44 0.97
CA PRO A 221 -17.09 8.24 0.07
C PRO A 221 -16.45 8.38 -1.34
N LEU A 222 -16.21 7.26 -2.00
CA LEU A 222 -15.43 7.10 -3.23
C LEU A 222 -16.26 6.49 -4.37
N MET A 223 -15.58 6.15 -5.47
CA MET A 223 -16.15 5.30 -6.51
C MET A 223 -16.62 3.98 -5.89
N PHE A 224 -17.82 3.54 -6.27
CA PHE A 224 -18.54 2.47 -5.59
C PHE A 224 -17.78 1.13 -5.50
N MET A 225 -16.91 0.79 -6.45
CA MET A 225 -16.11 -0.45 -6.41
C MET A 225 -15.06 -0.49 -5.28
N ILE A 226 -14.51 0.67 -4.92
CA ILE A 226 -13.52 0.84 -3.84
C ILE A 226 -14.18 1.42 -2.58
N ARG A 227 -15.51 1.42 -2.50
CA ARG A 227 -16.23 1.93 -1.33
C ARG A 227 -16.05 1.05 -0.09
N PRO A 228 -16.19 -0.28 -0.15
CA PRO A 228 -16.06 -1.12 1.03
C PRO A 228 -14.59 -1.20 1.48
N HIS A 229 -14.39 -0.93 2.77
CA HIS A 229 -13.08 -1.05 3.43
C HIS A 229 -13.23 -1.74 4.78
N ILE A 230 -12.10 -2.24 5.28
CA ILE A 230 -11.90 -2.46 6.71
C ILE A 230 -10.92 -1.44 7.28
N ILE A 231 -11.07 -1.14 8.56
CA ILE A 231 -10.20 -0.24 9.32
C ILE A 231 -10.08 -0.76 10.76
N GLY A 232 -8.87 -0.75 11.32
CA GLY A 232 -8.66 -1.27 12.67
C GLY A 232 -7.20 -1.51 13.03
N TYR A 233 -7.01 -2.18 14.16
CA TYR A 233 -5.71 -2.71 14.56
C TYR A 233 -5.85 -4.08 15.23
N ALA A 234 -4.75 -4.80 15.36
CA ALA A 234 -4.65 -6.07 16.09
C ALA A 234 -3.32 -6.11 16.86
N ILE A 235 -3.27 -6.83 17.98
CA ILE A 235 -2.15 -6.82 18.94
C ILE A 235 -1.38 -8.14 18.86
N LYS A 236 -0.05 -8.08 18.88
CA LYS A 236 0.80 -9.26 19.04
C LYS A 236 0.78 -9.70 20.52
N GLN A 237 0.57 -10.99 20.75
CA GLN A 237 0.52 -11.55 22.11
C GLN A 237 1.83 -11.27 22.87
N MET A 238 1.72 -11.12 24.20
CA MET A 238 2.87 -10.93 25.12
C MET A 238 3.64 -12.23 25.36
#